data_AF-A0A1M6WTL3-F1
#
_entry.id   AF-A0A1M6WTL3-F1
#
_cell.length_a   1.000
_cell.length_b   1.000
_cell.length_c   1.000
_cell.angle_alpha   90.00
_cell.angle_beta   90.00
_cell.angle_gamma   90.00
#
_symmetry.space_group_name_H-M   'P 1'
#
loop_
_entity.id
_entity.type
_entity.pdbx_description
1 polymer ?
#
loop_
_entity_poly.entity_id
_entity_poly.type
_entity_poly.pdbx_seq_one_letter_code
_entity_poly.pdbx_strand_id
1 'polypeptide(L)'
;MELVSGYQPEPERRIGPTVSKDKWINHAKNKLARGYVLIVGTERRNANFYLRGKGYEMCPYDIAQAMIKQGLVVQTGKHHLGLIYELAPEVKAEQPPPRPRTSEPPEPDTMETILGGLADSADAAALEEVEEVLDEEDEAEDEFDEENFEEEDEEEED
;
A
#
# COMPACT_ATOMS: atom_id res chain seq x y z
N MET A 1 -38.99 2.02 44.60
CA MET A 1 -37.97 2.92 44.03
C MET A 1 -37.44 2.25 42.79
N GLU A 2 -37.90 2.66 41.61
CA GLU A 2 -37.43 2.11 40.33
C GLU A 2 -36.16 2.86 39.91
N LEU A 3 -35.06 2.12 39.73
CA LEU A 3 -33.80 2.64 39.23
C LEU A 3 -33.92 2.79 37.71
N VAL A 4 -34.13 4.02 37.24
CA VAL A 4 -34.07 4.36 35.82
C VAL A 4 -32.61 4.24 35.38
N SER A 5 -32.25 3.09 34.80
CA SER A 5 -30.94 2.86 34.20
C SER A 5 -30.79 3.76 32.97
N GLY A 6 -30.19 4.94 33.16
CA GLY A 6 -29.85 5.91 32.12
C GLY A 6 -28.66 5.47 31.26
N TYR A 7 -28.69 4.25 30.72
CA TYR A 7 -27.68 3.82 29.76
C TYR A 7 -27.93 4.51 28.42
N GLN A 8 -27.27 5.64 28.18
CA GLN A 8 -27.12 6.19 26.83
C GLN A 8 -26.05 5.34 26.12
N PRO A 9 -26.38 4.64 25.02
CA PRO A 9 -25.35 3.99 24.22
C PRO A 9 -24.41 5.09 23.72
N GLU A 10 -23.11 4.94 24.00
CA GLU A 10 -22.10 5.85 23.47
C GLU A 10 -22.24 5.90 21.94
N PRO A 11 -22.13 7.09 21.32
CA PRO A 11 -22.20 7.18 19.87
C PRO A 11 -21.05 6.36 19.28
N GLU A 12 -21.39 5.28 18.57
CA GLU A 12 -20.45 4.48 17.80
C GLU A 12 -19.56 5.42 17.00
N ARG A 13 -18.31 5.57 17.43
CA ARG A 13 -17.30 6.30 16.67
C ARG A 13 -17.09 5.52 15.39
N ARG A 14 -17.83 5.89 14.35
CA ARG A 14 -17.59 5.46 12.98
C ARG A 14 -16.26 6.06 12.55
N ILE A 15 -15.17 5.36 12.88
CA ILE A 15 -13.84 5.66 12.36
C ILE A 15 -13.90 5.31 10.88
N GLY A 16 -14.32 6.27 10.08
CA GLY A 16 -14.21 6.18 8.63
C GLY A 16 -12.74 6.00 8.24
N PRO A 17 -12.46 5.46 7.04
CA PRO A 17 -11.08 5.33 6.58
C PRO A 17 -10.39 6.70 6.64
N THR A 18 -9.18 6.75 7.20
CA THR A 18 -8.36 7.95 7.39
C THR A 18 -8.08 8.70 6.07
N VAL A 19 -8.36 8.06 4.93
CA VAL A 19 -7.99 8.49 3.59
C VAL A 19 -9.22 8.38 2.67
N SER A 20 -9.54 9.46 1.94
CA SER A 20 -10.66 9.47 1.00
C SER A 20 -10.44 8.52 -0.20
N LYS A 21 -11.53 8.12 -0.85
CA LYS A 21 -11.47 7.24 -2.04
C LYS A 21 -10.62 7.83 -3.16
N ASP A 22 -10.74 9.12 -3.44
CA ASP A 22 -9.95 9.78 -4.49
C ASP A 22 -8.45 9.77 -4.21
N LYS A 23 -8.07 9.98 -2.94
CA LYS A 23 -6.67 9.92 -2.52
C LYS A 23 -6.11 8.51 -2.67
N TRP A 24 -6.92 7.48 -2.39
CA TRP A 24 -6.58 6.08 -2.67
C TRP A 24 -6.42 5.79 -4.16
N ILE A 25 -7.31 6.30 -5.01
CA ILE A 25 -7.21 6.12 -6.47
C ILE A 25 -5.94 6.78 -7.00
N ASN A 26 -5.60 7.99 -6.54
CA ASN A 26 -4.36 8.67 -6.92
C ASN A 26 -3.12 7.90 -6.44
N HIS A 27 -3.14 7.37 -5.22
CA HIS A 27 -2.07 6.51 -4.72
C HIS A 27 -1.88 5.27 -5.60
N ALA A 28 -2.97 4.59 -5.94
CA ALA A 28 -2.97 3.42 -6.80
C ALA A 28 -2.42 3.72 -8.21
N LYS A 29 -2.87 4.82 -8.83
CA LYS A 29 -2.32 5.29 -10.12
C LYS A 29 -0.82 5.51 -10.05
N ASN A 30 -0.32 6.13 -8.98
CA ASN A 30 1.12 6.35 -8.78
C ASN A 30 1.90 5.04 -8.55
N LYS A 31 1.30 4.05 -7.87
CA LYS A 31 1.90 2.72 -7.72
C LYS A 31 2.02 2.03 -9.08
N LEU A 32 0.94 1.97 -9.85
CA LEU A 32 0.93 1.34 -11.16
C LEU A 32 1.90 2.03 -12.14
N ALA A 33 2.00 3.36 -12.08
CA ALA A 33 2.98 4.13 -12.84
C ALA A 33 4.44 3.72 -12.58
N ARG A 34 4.73 3.28 -11.34
CA ARG A 34 6.06 2.83 -10.90
C ARG A 34 6.34 1.37 -11.28
N GLY A 35 5.46 0.73 -12.05
CA GLY A 35 5.62 -0.65 -12.53
C GLY A 35 5.02 -1.70 -11.61
N TYR A 36 4.25 -1.31 -10.58
CA TYR A 36 3.44 -2.28 -9.84
C TYR A 36 2.32 -2.79 -10.74
N VAL A 37 1.88 -4.01 -10.48
CA VAL A 37 0.65 -4.57 -11.03
C VAL A 37 -0.39 -4.69 -9.91
N LEU A 38 -1.67 -4.54 -10.25
CA LEU A 38 -2.78 -4.73 -9.32
C LEU A 38 -3.31 -6.15 -9.50
N ILE A 39 -3.31 -6.95 -8.44
CA ILE A 39 -3.89 -8.30 -8.42
C ILE A 39 -5.18 -8.24 -7.62
N VAL A 40 -6.30 -8.61 -8.25
CA VAL A 40 -7.61 -8.64 -7.60
C VAL A 40 -8.07 -10.08 -7.49
N GLY A 41 -8.38 -10.51 -6.25
CA GLY A 41 -8.86 -11.85 -5.99
C GLY A 41 -10.20 -12.12 -6.62
N THR A 42 -10.35 -13.31 -7.18
CA THR A 42 -11.60 -13.79 -7.77
C THR A 42 -12.49 -14.51 -6.76
N GLU A 43 -11.89 -15.15 -5.76
CA GLU A 43 -12.60 -15.95 -4.75
C GLU A 43 -12.82 -15.17 -3.46
N ARG A 44 -11.81 -14.38 -3.06
CA ARG A 44 -11.85 -13.56 -1.84
C ARG A 44 -11.90 -12.09 -2.21
N ARG A 45 -12.54 -11.27 -1.36
CA ARG A 45 -12.58 -9.80 -1.52
C ARG A 45 -11.26 -9.14 -1.11
N ASN A 46 -10.17 -9.50 -1.77
CA ASN A 46 -8.85 -8.95 -1.55
C ASN A 46 -8.28 -8.34 -2.84
N ALA A 47 -7.41 -7.34 -2.66
CA ALA A 47 -6.65 -6.77 -3.75
C ALA A 47 -5.26 -6.39 -3.23
N ASN A 48 -4.24 -6.58 -4.06
CA ASN A 48 -2.85 -6.30 -3.69
C ASN A 48 -2.12 -5.64 -4.85
N PHE A 49 -1.25 -4.68 -4.55
CA PHE A 49 -0.21 -4.27 -5.47
C PHE A 49 0.96 -5.24 -5.38
N TYR A 50 1.56 -5.56 -6.51
CA TYR A 50 2.74 -6.41 -6.56
C TYR A 50 3.82 -5.78 -7.44
N LEU A 51 5.05 -5.79 -6.96
CA LEU A 51 6.23 -5.43 -7.76
C LEU A 51 7.33 -6.45 -7.49
N ARG A 52 7.93 -6.96 -8.57
CA ARG A 52 9.06 -7.89 -8.47
C ARG A 52 10.23 -7.23 -7.75
N GLY A 53 10.69 -7.84 -6.66
CA GLY A 53 11.74 -7.32 -5.78
C GLY A 53 11.24 -6.49 -4.59
N LYS A 54 9.99 -6.05 -4.57
CA LYS A 54 9.36 -5.41 -3.40
C LYS A 54 8.29 -6.27 -2.71
N GLY A 55 7.67 -7.19 -3.45
CA GLY A 55 6.63 -8.06 -2.92
C GLY A 55 5.24 -7.43 -2.98
N TYR A 56 4.37 -7.85 -2.07
CA TYR A 56 2.96 -7.47 -2.03
C TYR A 56 2.73 -6.28 -1.09
N GLU A 57 1.85 -5.38 -1.51
CA GLU A 57 1.31 -4.31 -0.68
C GLU A 57 -0.21 -4.32 -0.75
N MET A 58 -0.88 -4.08 0.36
CA MET A 58 -2.34 -4.15 0.39
C MET A 58 -2.98 -3.02 -0.44
N CYS A 59 -4.01 -3.39 -1.20
CA CYS A 59 -4.91 -2.47 -1.87
C CYS A 59 -6.34 -2.69 -1.35
N PRO A 60 -7.07 -1.65 -0.93
CA PRO A 60 -8.47 -1.83 -0.57
C PRO A 60 -9.28 -2.35 -1.77
N TYR A 61 -10.00 -3.46 -1.58
CA TYR A 61 -10.76 -4.11 -2.65
C TYR A 61 -11.77 -3.17 -3.31
N ASP A 62 -12.45 -2.34 -2.52
CA ASP A 62 -13.44 -1.38 -3.04
C ASP A 62 -12.81 -0.32 -3.96
N ILE A 63 -11.54 0.03 -3.73
CA ILE A 63 -10.77 0.95 -4.58
C ILE A 63 -10.36 0.24 -5.87
N ALA A 64 -9.87 -0.99 -5.79
CA ALA A 64 -9.55 -1.79 -6.97
C ALA A 64 -10.78 -1.96 -7.88
N GLN A 65 -11.93 -2.29 -7.30
CA GLN A 65 -13.20 -2.38 -8.01
C GLN A 65 -13.64 -1.04 -8.62
N ALA A 66 -13.47 0.07 -7.90
CA ALA A 66 -13.75 1.39 -8.45
C ALA A 66 -12.87 1.71 -9.66
N MET A 67 -11.57 1.39 -9.60
CA MET A 67 -10.64 1.61 -10.71
C MET A 67 -10.99 0.77 -11.94
N ILE A 68 -11.38 -0.49 -11.74
CA ILE A 68 -11.84 -1.37 -12.83
C ILE A 68 -13.11 -0.81 -13.48
N LYS A 69 -14.11 -0.43 -12.66
CA LYS A 69 -15.38 0.12 -13.16
C LYS A 69 -15.22 1.45 -13.88
N GLN A 70 -14.25 2.27 -13.45
CA GLN A 70 -13.92 3.55 -14.09
C GLN A 70 -13.05 3.38 -15.35
N GLY A 71 -12.62 2.16 -15.70
CA GLY A 71 -11.75 1.91 -16.85
C GLY A 71 -10.33 2.45 -16.66
N LEU A 72 -9.91 2.76 -15.43
CA LEU A 72 -8.57 3.27 -15.15
C LEU A 72 -7.49 2.19 -15.27
N VAL A 73 -7.89 0.93 -15.16
CA VAL A 73 -7.02 -0.24 -15.24
C VAL A 73 -7.62 -1.26 -16.19
N VAL A 74 -6.75 -1.98 -16.89
CA VAL A 74 -7.12 -3.02 -17.85
C VAL A 74 -6.56 -4.35 -17.40
N GLN A 75 -7.33 -5.42 -17.59
CA GLN A 75 -6.87 -6.77 -17.27
C GLN A 75 -5.79 -7.18 -18.28
N THR A 76 -4.60 -7.54 -17.79
CA THR A 76 -3.46 -7.95 -18.62
C THR A 76 -3.12 -9.42 -18.47
N GLY A 77 -3.57 -10.08 -17.41
CA GLY A 77 -3.25 -11.49 -17.20
C GLY A 77 -3.97 -12.13 -16.02
N LYS A 78 -3.45 -13.30 -15.62
CA LYS A 78 -3.94 -14.10 -14.49
C LYS A 78 -2.77 -14.46 -13.59
N HIS A 79 -3.01 -14.39 -12.28
CA HIS A 79 -2.13 -14.77 -11.20
C HIS A 79 -2.78 -15.91 -10.39
N HIS A 80 -2.01 -16.70 -9.65
CA HIS A 80 -2.58 -17.75 -8.79
C HIS A 80 -3.49 -17.18 -7.68
N LEU A 81 -3.31 -15.90 -7.34
CA LEU A 81 -4.15 -15.18 -6.36
C LEU A 81 -5.34 -14.45 -6.99
N GLY A 82 -5.46 -14.37 -8.32
CA GLY A 82 -6.53 -13.60 -8.96
C GLY A 82 -6.20 -13.08 -10.36
N LEU A 83 -6.85 -12.00 -10.78
CA LEU A 83 -6.63 -11.36 -12.08
C LEU A 83 -5.64 -10.22 -11.98
N ILE A 84 -4.78 -10.07 -12.99
CA ILE A 84 -3.77 -9.01 -13.06
C ILE A 84 -4.32 -7.84 -13.86
N TYR A 85 -4.21 -6.65 -13.29
CA TYR A 85 -4.61 -5.39 -13.87
C TYR A 85 -3.43 -4.42 -13.89
N GLU A 86 -3.30 -3.70 -15.01
CA GLU A 86 -2.31 -2.64 -15.21
C GLU A 86 -3.00 -1.33 -15.57
N LEU A 87 -2.28 -0.21 -15.46
CA LEU A 87 -2.82 1.10 -15.80
C LEU A 87 -3.24 1.13 -17.27
N ALA A 88 -4.45 1.62 -17.55
CA ALA A 88 -4.94 1.77 -18.91
C ALA A 88 -3.98 2.67 -19.72
N PRO A 89 -3.73 2.37 -21.00
CA PRO A 89 -2.78 3.12 -21.82
C PRO A 89 -3.16 4.60 -21.95
N GLU A 90 -4.45 4.92 -21.97
CA GLU A 90 -4.97 6.30 -22.00
C GLU A 90 -4.56 7.08 -20.75
N VAL A 91 -4.74 6.48 -19.57
CA VAL A 91 -4.39 7.10 -18.28
C VAL A 91 -2.88 7.21 -18.09
N LYS A 92 -2.11 6.26 -18.67
CA LYS A 92 -0.65 6.30 -18.65
C LYS A 92 -0.09 7.45 -19.49
N ALA A 93 -0.76 7.82 -20.58
CA ALA A 93 -0.35 8.95 -21.43
C ALA A 93 -0.58 10.31 -20.75
N GLU A 94 -1.59 10.43 -19.87
CA GLU A 94 -1.86 11.65 -19.12
C GLU A 94 -0.93 11.85 -17.91
N GLN A 95 -0.23 10.81 -17.47
CA GLN A 95 0.71 10.94 -16.37
C GLN A 95 2.00 11.61 -16.83
N PRO A 96 2.44 12.68 -16.12
CA PRO A 96 3.75 13.23 -16.37
C PRO A 96 4.81 12.13 -16.13
N PRO A 97 5.85 12.03 -16.98
CA PRO A 97 6.91 11.07 -16.78
C PRO A 97 7.48 11.24 -15.36
N PRO A 98 7.81 10.14 -14.66
CA PRO A 98 8.43 10.25 -13.35
C PRO A 98 9.66 11.15 -13.47
N ARG A 99 9.69 12.24 -12.70
CA ARG A 99 10.85 13.15 -12.72
C ARG A 99 12.10 12.30 -12.48
N PRO A 100 13.14 12.43 -13.33
CA PRO A 100 14.41 11.81 -13.02
C PRO A 100 14.81 12.31 -11.64
N ARG A 101 15.11 11.37 -10.72
CA ARG A 101 15.87 11.70 -9.52
C ARG A 101 17.19 12.20 -10.06
N THR A 102 17.39 13.52 -10.09
CA THR A 102 18.63 14.12 -10.54
C THR A 102 19.74 13.53 -9.69
N SER A 103 20.54 12.67 -10.30
CA SER A 103 21.89 12.40 -9.84
C SER A 103 22.57 13.75 -9.75
N GLU A 104 22.87 14.17 -8.53
CA GLU A 104 23.74 15.29 -8.25
C GLU A 104 24.98 15.18 -9.15
N PRO A 105 25.34 16.20 -9.94
CA PRO A 105 26.61 16.17 -10.66
C PRO A 105 27.72 16.12 -9.61
N PRO A 106 28.77 15.29 -9.76
CA PRO A 106 29.91 15.37 -8.86
C PRO A 106 30.48 16.78 -8.94
N GLU A 107 30.49 17.48 -7.80
CA GLU A 107 31.03 18.82 -7.71
C GLU A 107 32.49 18.83 -8.18
N PRO A 108 32.91 19.79 -9.03
CA PRO A 108 34.32 19.96 -9.31
C PRO A 108 35.01 20.44 -8.02
N ASP A 109 36.00 19.67 -7.59
CA ASP A 109 36.93 19.99 -6.50
C ASP A 109 37.55 21.38 -6.74
N THR A 110 37.00 22.42 -6.11
CA THR A 110 37.60 23.76 -6.10
C THR A 110 37.86 24.18 -4.67
N MET A 111 39.04 23.83 -4.18
CA MET A 111 39.67 24.42 -2.99
C MET A 111 40.05 25.88 -3.25
N GLU A 112 39.08 26.80 -3.28
CA GLU A 112 39.35 28.24 -3.11
C GLU A 112 38.03 28.99 -2.94
N THR A 113 37.66 29.32 -1.70
CA THR A 113 37.03 30.60 -1.27
C THR A 113 36.73 30.48 0.23
N ILE A 114 37.80 30.48 1.03
CA ILE A 114 37.75 30.76 2.47
C ILE A 114 37.83 32.30 2.58
N LEU A 115 36.92 32.91 3.38
CA LEU A 115 36.71 34.35 3.66
C LEU A 115 35.87 35.14 2.63
N GLY A 116 34.59 35.36 2.93
CA GLY A 116 33.80 36.36 2.21
C GLY A 116 32.34 36.57 2.63
N GLY A 117 32.09 37.01 3.87
CA GLY A 117 31.01 37.98 4.13
C GLY A 117 29.60 37.47 4.49
N LEU A 118 29.20 37.76 5.73
CA LEU A 118 27.82 37.71 6.24
C LEU A 118 26.83 38.57 5.42
N ALA A 119 25.67 37.99 5.11
CA ALA A 119 24.30 38.57 5.05
C ALA A 119 23.46 37.61 4.18
N ASP A 120 22.20 37.27 4.39
CA ASP A 120 21.16 37.54 5.38
C ASP A 120 19.98 36.61 4.96
N SER A 121 19.06 36.33 5.89
CA SER A 121 17.72 35.73 5.68
C SER A 121 17.64 34.22 5.39
N ALA A 122 17.43 33.35 6.38
CA ALA A 122 16.23 33.12 7.22
C ALA A 122 15.36 31.94 6.71
N ASP A 123 15.00 31.09 7.68
CA ASP A 123 13.99 30.02 7.66
C ASP A 123 14.41 28.61 7.16
N ALA A 124 15.12 27.89 8.02
CA ALA A 124 15.16 26.42 8.01
C ALA A 124 14.68 25.92 9.38
N ALA A 125 13.35 25.85 9.53
CA ALA A 125 12.70 25.26 10.69
C ALA A 125 12.87 23.73 10.68
N ALA A 126 13.40 23.22 11.80
CA ALA A 126 13.13 21.92 12.40
C ALA A 126 13.38 20.66 11.54
N LEU A 127 14.59 20.11 11.65
CA LEU A 127 14.83 18.69 11.51
C LEU A 127 14.36 18.01 12.81
N GLU A 128 13.19 17.37 12.79
CA GLU A 128 12.77 16.45 13.85
C GLU A 128 13.44 15.10 13.60
N GLU A 129 14.48 14.86 14.37
CA GLU A 129 15.20 13.59 14.49
C GLU A 129 14.26 12.57 15.15
N VAL A 130 13.79 11.58 14.39
CA VAL A 130 13.09 10.42 14.95
C VAL A 130 14.08 9.26 14.94
N GLU A 131 14.74 9.11 16.08
CA GLU A 131 15.52 7.95 16.50
C GLU A 131 14.54 6.78 16.71
N GLU A 132 14.40 5.91 15.70
CA GLU A 132 13.59 4.69 15.81
C GLU A 132 14.45 3.60 16.47
N VAL A 133 14.31 3.48 17.79
CA VAL A 133 14.82 2.37 18.59
C VAL A 133 13.99 1.14 18.23
N LEU A 134 14.56 0.25 17.40
CA LEU A 134 14.02 -1.09 17.15
C LEU A 134 14.34 -1.98 18.36
N ASP A 135 13.38 -2.11 19.25
CA ASP A 135 13.38 -3.12 20.31
C ASP A 135 12.88 -4.44 19.70
N GLU A 136 13.84 -5.31 19.33
CA GLU A 136 13.60 -6.70 18.94
C GLU A 136 13.54 -7.58 20.20
N GLU A 137 12.34 -7.85 20.68
CA GLU A 137 11.96 -8.97 21.57
C GLU A 137 10.49 -9.28 21.27
N ASP A 138 9.95 -10.49 21.21
CA ASP A 138 10.44 -11.86 21.28
C ASP A 138 9.20 -12.76 20.97
N GLU A 139 9.48 -13.96 20.46
CA GLU A 139 8.70 -15.21 20.46
C GLU A 139 7.16 -15.25 20.67
N ALA A 140 6.46 -15.93 19.75
CA ALA A 140 5.67 -17.12 20.09
C ALA A 140 5.31 -17.91 18.81
N GLU A 141 5.93 -19.08 18.70
CA GLU A 141 5.48 -20.22 17.90
C GLU A 141 4.04 -20.58 18.28
N ASP A 142 3.17 -20.80 17.30
CA ASP A 142 1.90 -21.50 17.55
C ASP A 142 1.76 -22.64 16.55
N GLU A 143 1.45 -23.80 17.14
CA GLU A 143 1.64 -25.14 16.63
C GLU A 143 0.86 -25.44 15.36
N PHE A 144 1.52 -26.22 14.52
CA PHE A 144 0.95 -26.96 13.41
C PHE A 144 0.05 -28.07 13.99
N ASP A 145 -1.28 -27.98 13.85
CA ASP A 145 -2.16 -29.11 14.10
C ASP A 145 -2.31 -29.94 12.81
N GLU A 146 -1.51 -30.99 12.76
CA GLU A 146 -1.39 -31.97 11.68
C GLU A 146 -2.31 -33.18 11.92
N GLU A 147 -3.53 -33.01 12.45
CA GLU A 147 -4.46 -34.14 12.64
C GLU A 147 -5.90 -33.82 12.20
N ASN A 148 -6.18 -34.00 10.89
CA ASN A 148 -7.43 -34.64 10.44
C ASN A 148 -7.28 -35.17 9.00
N PHE A 149 -6.24 -35.97 8.77
CA PHE A 149 -6.21 -36.93 7.67
C PHE A 149 -6.59 -38.30 8.25
N GLU A 150 -7.87 -38.65 8.16
CA GLU A 150 -8.27 -40.05 8.12
C GLU A 150 -9.09 -40.27 6.84
N GLU A 151 -8.44 -41.07 6.00
CA GLU A 151 -8.83 -41.72 4.77
C GLU A 151 -9.59 -43.01 5.15
N GLU A 152 -10.84 -43.16 4.71
CA GLU A 152 -11.59 -44.42 4.47
C GLU A 152 -13.02 -43.96 4.09
N ASP A 153 -13.69 -44.44 3.05
CA ASP A 153 -13.64 -45.79 2.50
C ASP A 153 -14.14 -45.77 1.04
N GLU A 154 -13.64 -46.73 0.28
CA GLU A 154 -14.14 -47.10 -1.04
C GLU A 154 -15.54 -47.76 -0.93
N GLU A 155 -16.06 -48.21 -2.08
CA GLU A 155 -17.29 -49.01 -2.28
C GLU A 155 -18.58 -48.18 -2.53
N GLU A 156 -19.40 -48.43 -3.56
CA GLU A 156 -19.49 -49.58 -4.46
C GLU A 156 -20.29 -49.20 -5.73
N GLU A 157 -20.14 -50.07 -6.73
CA GLU A 157 -20.77 -50.16 -8.05
C GLU A 157 -22.30 -49.97 -8.08
N ASP A 158 -22.84 -49.30 -9.11
CA ASP A 158 -23.38 -49.87 -10.38
C ASP A 158 -24.15 -48.77 -11.17
#